data_AF-A0A1G1WFP2-F1
#
_entry.id   AF-A0A1G1WFP2-F1
#
_cell.length_a   1.000
_cell.length_b   1.000
_cell.length_c   1.000
_cell.angle_alpha   90.00
_cell.angle_beta   90.00
_cell.angle_gamma   90.00
#
_symmetry.space_group_name_H-M   'P 1'
#
loop_
_entity.id
_entity.type
_entity.pdbx_description
1 polymer ?
#
loop_
_entity_poly.entity_id
_entity_poly.type
_entity_poly.pdbx_seq_one_letter_code
_entity_poly.pdbx_strand_id
1 'polypeptide(L)'
;MWRRVIRIFRRLVRLFRRGGSTAKLHFLPQTDREWVLQYIDTDGPEPVIKDENVPVWAVLLEYFRKGCNWDFVRESTSLHRVQIRAVEAYLRLYPAEFRPYFQRSLKRDVDQSSSSSVFPLAPKSS
;
A
#
# COMPACT_ATOMS: atom_id res chain seq x y z
N MET A 1 13.77 16.81 2.15
CA MET A 1 12.85 15.83 1.54
C MET A 1 12.50 14.64 2.45
N TRP A 2 13.48 13.92 3.02
CA TRP A 2 13.27 12.71 3.85
C TRP A 2 12.34 12.88 5.08
N ARG A 3 12.44 14.00 5.80
CA ARG A 3 11.54 14.32 6.94
C ARG A 3 10.07 14.45 6.50
N ARG A 4 9.81 14.92 5.27
CA ARG A 4 8.45 15.05 4.70
C ARG A 4 7.87 13.68 4.39
N VAL A 5 8.67 12.77 3.84
CA VAL A 5 8.28 11.38 3.54
C VAL A 5 7.87 10.62 4.81
N ILE A 6 8.67 10.73 5.88
CA ILE A 6 8.35 10.10 7.17
C ILE A 6 7.05 10.68 7.75
N ARG A 7 6.82 11.99 7.62
CA ARG A 7 5.57 12.64 8.07
C ARG A 7 4.36 12.15 7.27
N ILE A 8 4.48 12.03 5.94
CA ILE A 8 3.41 11.50 5.08
C ILE A 8 3.10 10.05 5.47
N PHE A 9 4.12 9.19 5.57
CA PHE A 9 3.96 7.80 6.01
C PHE A 9 3.25 7.71 7.36
N ARG A 10 3.73 8.46 8.37
CA ARG A 10 3.10 8.48 9.70
C ARG A 10 1.65 8.98 9.65
N ARG A 11 1.34 9.98 8.81
CA ARG A 11 -0.03 10.48 8.64
C ARG A 11 -0.90 9.40 8.01
N LEU A 12 -0.42 8.70 7.00
CA LEU A 12 -1.13 7.61 6.32
C LEU A 12 -1.38 6.41 7.24
N VAL A 13 -0.37 5.95 7.99
CA VAL A 13 -0.54 4.89 9.00
C VAL A 13 -1.52 5.31 10.09
N ARG A 14 -1.49 6.59 10.52
CA ARG A 14 -2.49 7.12 11.48
C ARG A 14 -3.88 7.18 10.88
N LEU A 15 -4.03 7.54 9.60
CA LEU A 15 -5.32 7.50 8.91
C LEU A 15 -5.83 6.07 8.80
N PHE A 16 -4.96 5.10 8.46
CA PHE A 16 -5.31 3.69 8.45
C PHE A 16 -5.76 3.19 9.83
N ARG A 17 -5.08 3.59 10.92
CA ARG A 17 -5.49 3.25 12.29
C ARG A 17 -6.77 3.95 12.76
N ARG A 18 -7.08 5.14 12.21
CA ARG A 18 -8.28 5.93 12.54
C ARG A 18 -9.48 5.61 11.65
N GLY A 19 -9.24 5.12 10.44
CA GLY A 19 -10.21 4.50 9.57
C GLY A 19 -10.63 3.19 10.21
N GLY A 20 -11.49 3.30 11.22
CA GLY A 20 -12.03 2.17 11.95
C GLY A 20 -12.59 1.16 10.94
N SER A 21 -12.08 -0.07 11.03
CA SER A 21 -12.49 -1.25 10.25
C SER A 21 -13.21 -0.89 8.95
N THR A 22 -12.45 -0.44 7.94
CA THR A 22 -12.95 0.01 6.63
C THR A 22 -13.61 -1.09 5.81
N ALA A 23 -13.73 -2.27 6.38
CA ALA A 23 -14.60 -3.27 5.88
C ALA A 23 -15.53 -3.66 7.03
N LYS A 24 -16.85 -3.50 6.84
CA LYS A 24 -17.89 -4.21 7.60
C LYS A 24 -17.80 -5.72 7.28
N LEU A 25 -16.62 -6.27 7.50
CA LEU A 25 -16.30 -7.67 7.40
C LEU A 25 -16.50 -8.19 8.81
N HIS A 26 -17.76 -8.46 9.14
CA HIS A 26 -18.11 -9.32 10.26
C HIS A 26 -17.55 -10.71 9.93
N PHE A 27 -16.27 -10.90 10.18
CA PHE A 27 -15.65 -12.21 10.14
C PHE A 27 -15.48 -12.74 11.56
N LEU A 28 -15.31 -14.06 11.63
CA LEU A 28 -15.07 -14.86 12.83
C LEU A 28 -14.10 -14.17 13.81
N PRO A 29 -14.16 -14.50 15.12
CA PRO A 29 -13.31 -13.92 16.16
C PRO A 29 -11.85 -14.40 16.00
N GLN A 30 -11.20 -13.98 14.92
CA GLN A 30 -9.80 -14.22 14.63
C GLN A 30 -9.00 -12.94 14.89
N THR A 31 -7.90 -13.12 15.60
CA THR A 31 -6.89 -12.10 15.88
C THR A 31 -6.15 -11.69 14.60
N ASP A 32 -5.55 -10.50 14.59
CA ASP A 32 -4.73 -10.04 13.45
C ASP A 32 -3.60 -11.03 13.11
N ARG A 33 -3.06 -11.74 14.11
CA ARG A 33 -2.00 -12.73 13.90
C ARG A 33 -2.50 -13.98 13.17
N GLU A 34 -3.69 -14.45 13.49
CA GLU A 34 -4.31 -15.60 12.81
C GLU A 34 -4.61 -15.28 11.35
N TRP A 35 -5.11 -14.07 11.06
CA TRP A 35 -5.32 -13.61 9.69
C TRP A 35 -4.02 -13.62 8.87
N VAL A 36 -2.93 -13.09 9.43
CA VAL A 36 -1.62 -13.08 8.76
C VAL A 36 -1.14 -14.51 8.52
N LEU A 37 -1.10 -15.37 9.55
CA LEU A 37 -0.64 -16.75 9.41
C LEU A 37 -1.44 -17.55 8.39
N GLN A 38 -2.74 -17.30 8.29
CA GLN A 38 -3.62 -18.03 7.39
C GLN A 38 -3.42 -17.62 5.93
N TYR A 39 -3.28 -16.32 5.63
CA TYR A 39 -3.36 -15.80 4.26
C TYR A 39 -2.10 -15.10 3.73
N ILE A 40 -1.08 -14.91 4.56
CA ILE A 40 0.18 -14.29 4.17
C ILE A 40 1.30 -15.29 4.42
N ASP A 41 2.11 -15.51 3.40
CA ASP A 41 3.37 -16.23 3.52
C ASP A 41 4.47 -15.22 3.87
N THR A 42 5.15 -15.47 4.99
CA THR A 42 6.22 -14.63 5.54
C THR A 42 7.57 -15.33 5.53
N ASP A 43 7.67 -16.53 4.96
CA ASP A 43 8.90 -17.33 4.98
C ASP A 43 9.91 -16.86 3.92
N GLY A 44 9.43 -16.11 2.93
CA GLY A 44 10.25 -15.50 1.87
C GLY A 44 10.96 -14.20 2.29
N PRO A 45 11.78 -13.64 1.37
CA PRO A 45 12.44 -12.35 1.58
C PRO A 45 11.45 -11.18 1.67
N GLU A 46 10.24 -11.36 1.14
CA GLU A 46 9.15 -10.39 1.22
C GLU A 46 7.83 -11.13 1.54
N PRO A 47 6.98 -10.55 2.39
CA PRO A 47 5.67 -11.12 2.70
C PRO A 47 4.76 -11.09 1.46
N VAL A 48 4.17 -12.22 1.10
CA VAL A 48 3.27 -12.36 -0.05
C VAL A 48 1.90 -12.88 0.37
N ILE A 49 0.86 -12.48 -0.36
CA ILE A 49 -0.47 -13.04 -0.19
C ILE A 49 -0.46 -14.46 -0.78
N LYS A 50 -0.86 -15.45 0.01
CA LYS A 50 -0.94 -16.84 -0.43
C LYS A 50 -1.87 -16.98 -1.62
N ASP A 51 -1.57 -17.95 -2.48
CA ASP A 51 -2.27 -18.29 -3.73
C ASP A 51 -2.13 -17.24 -4.86
N GLU A 52 -2.04 -15.95 -4.53
CA GLU A 52 -1.89 -14.86 -5.51
C GLU A 52 -0.43 -14.55 -5.83
N ASN A 53 0.50 -14.90 -4.93
CA ASN A 53 1.93 -14.57 -5.01
C ASN A 53 2.19 -13.06 -5.18
N VAL A 54 1.27 -12.22 -4.65
CA VAL A 54 1.37 -10.76 -4.71
C VAL A 54 2.00 -10.24 -3.42
N PRO A 55 3.05 -9.39 -3.48
CA PRO A 55 3.64 -8.82 -2.29
C PRO A 55 2.68 -7.91 -1.51
N VAL A 56 2.63 -8.09 -0.19
CA VAL A 56 1.74 -7.32 0.70
C VAL A 56 1.99 -5.81 0.57
N TRP A 57 3.24 -5.40 0.42
CA TRP A 57 3.61 -3.99 0.26
C TRP A 57 3.02 -3.38 -1.03
N ALA A 58 2.85 -4.15 -2.12
CA ALA A 58 2.33 -3.64 -3.38
C ALA A 58 0.85 -3.27 -3.23
N VAL A 59 0.09 -4.11 -2.55
CA VAL A 59 -1.34 -3.88 -2.25
C VAL A 59 -1.50 -2.66 -1.34
N LEU A 60 -0.65 -2.54 -0.32
CA LEU A 60 -0.65 -1.38 0.57
C LEU A 60 -0.29 -0.08 -0.16
N LEU A 61 0.66 -0.10 -1.10
CA LEU A 61 0.96 1.06 -1.94
C LEU A 61 -0.25 1.49 -2.76
N GLU A 62 -0.94 0.54 -3.39
CA GLU A 62 -2.13 0.84 -4.19
C GLU A 62 -3.25 1.42 -3.33
N TYR A 63 -3.49 0.83 -2.15
CA TYR A 63 -4.43 1.37 -1.16
C TYR A 63 -4.14 2.84 -0.82
N PHE A 64 -2.88 3.19 -0.56
CA PHE A 64 -2.52 4.57 -0.26
C PHE A 64 -2.60 5.50 -1.47
N ARG A 65 -2.21 5.03 -2.67
CA ARG A 65 -2.34 5.80 -3.92
C ARG A 65 -3.79 6.14 -4.25
N LYS A 66 -4.72 5.26 -3.88
CA LYS A 66 -6.15 5.41 -4.14
C LYS A 66 -6.91 6.06 -2.98
N GLY A 67 -6.19 6.76 -2.11
CA GLY A 67 -6.81 7.56 -1.06
C GLY A 67 -7.36 6.75 0.11
N CYS A 68 -6.75 5.60 0.41
CA CYS A 68 -7.18 4.71 1.49
C CYS A 68 -8.57 4.08 1.24
N ASN A 69 -8.81 3.61 0.01
CA ASN A 69 -10.06 2.98 -0.39
C ASN A 69 -9.86 1.50 -0.75
N TRP A 70 -10.32 0.58 0.11
CA TRP A 70 -10.23 -0.86 -0.13
C TRP A 70 -11.18 -1.38 -1.20
N ASP A 71 -12.32 -0.73 -1.42
CA ASP A 71 -13.25 -1.14 -2.48
C ASP A 71 -12.59 -0.97 -3.84
N PHE A 72 -11.87 0.14 -4.05
CA PHE A 72 -11.08 0.33 -5.26
C PHE A 72 -10.00 -0.73 -5.41
N VAL A 73 -9.22 -1.00 -4.34
CA VAL A 73 -8.15 -2.01 -4.39
C VAL A 73 -8.74 -3.37 -4.80
N ARG A 74 -9.88 -3.75 -4.22
CA ARG A 74 -10.59 -4.99 -4.54
C ARG A 74 -11.11 -5.04 -5.98
N GLU A 75 -11.50 -3.91 -6.57
CA GLU A 75 -11.93 -3.86 -7.97
C GLU A 75 -10.72 -3.91 -8.92
N SER A 76 -9.58 -3.35 -8.50
CA SER A 76 -8.35 -3.32 -9.28
C SER A 76 -7.45 -4.56 -9.10
N THR A 77 -7.76 -5.42 -8.14
CA THR A 77 -7.00 -6.63 -7.83
C THR A 77 -7.94 -7.83 -7.78
N SER A 78 -7.44 -9.04 -8.01
CA SER A 78 -8.20 -10.29 -7.82
C SER A 78 -8.47 -10.63 -6.34
N LEU A 79 -8.08 -9.76 -5.41
CA LEU A 79 -8.06 -10.08 -3.99
C LEU A 79 -9.46 -10.21 -3.39
N HIS A 80 -9.67 -11.32 -2.69
CA HIS A 80 -10.84 -11.53 -1.87
C HIS A 80 -10.81 -10.69 -0.60
N ARG A 81 -12.00 -10.43 -0.04
CA ARG A 81 -12.19 -9.67 1.21
C ARG A 81 -11.36 -10.21 2.40
N VAL A 82 -11.19 -11.53 2.47
CA VAL A 82 -10.39 -12.21 3.50
C VAL A 82 -8.89 -11.90 3.36
N GLN A 83 -8.37 -11.86 2.13
CA GLN A 83 -6.97 -11.51 1.86
C GLN A 83 -6.72 -10.03 2.15
N ILE A 84 -7.66 -9.14 1.79
CA ILE A 84 -7.60 -7.72 2.18
C ILE A 84 -7.53 -7.57 3.70
N ARG A 85 -8.34 -8.33 4.44
CA ARG A 85 -8.31 -8.34 5.90
C ARG A 85 -6.95 -8.78 6.45
N ALA A 86 -6.32 -9.78 5.84
CA ALA A 86 -4.97 -10.21 6.22
C ALA A 86 -3.92 -9.14 5.93
N VAL A 87 -4.01 -8.44 4.79
CA VAL A 87 -3.14 -7.30 4.47
C VAL A 87 -3.31 -6.17 5.48
N GLU A 88 -4.55 -5.87 5.89
CA GLU A 88 -4.81 -4.90 6.95
C GLU A 88 -4.15 -5.31 8.27
N ALA A 89 -4.34 -6.57 8.67
CA ALA A 89 -3.77 -7.13 9.89
C ALA A 89 -2.24 -7.08 9.86
N TYR A 90 -1.64 -7.39 8.71
CA TYR A 90 -0.20 -7.27 8.50
C TYR A 90 0.32 -5.86 8.74
N LEU A 91 -0.33 -4.85 8.16
CA LEU A 91 0.08 -3.46 8.34
C LEU A 91 -0.05 -3.01 9.82
N ARG A 92 -1.02 -3.54 10.58
CA ARG A 92 -1.16 -3.22 12.00
C ARG A 92 -0.01 -3.81 12.83
N LEU A 93 0.34 -5.07 12.57
CA LEU A 93 1.39 -5.80 13.28
C LEU A 93 2.80 -5.32 12.89
N TYR A 94 3.05 -5.13 11.60
CA TYR A 94 4.38 -4.90 11.03
C TYR A 94 4.49 -3.61 10.20
N PRO A 95 4.09 -2.43 10.73
CA PRO A 95 4.12 -1.19 9.95
C PRO A 95 5.54 -0.76 9.56
N ALA A 96 6.56 -1.18 10.30
CA ALA A 96 7.95 -0.84 10.01
C ALA A 96 8.46 -1.47 8.70
N GLU A 97 7.97 -2.66 8.36
CA GLU A 97 8.39 -3.42 7.18
C GLU A 97 7.85 -2.83 5.87
N PHE A 98 6.69 -2.17 5.92
CA PHE A 98 6.14 -1.47 4.77
C PHE A 98 6.90 -0.17 4.42
N ARG A 99 7.57 0.44 5.40
CA ARG A 99 8.18 1.77 5.26
C ARG A 99 9.20 1.89 4.11
N PRO A 100 10.15 0.96 3.91
CA PRO A 100 11.13 1.08 2.83
C PRO A 100 10.49 1.09 1.44
N TYR A 101 9.45 0.29 1.23
CA TYR A 101 8.71 0.22 -0.04
C TYR A 101 7.97 1.52 -0.33
N PHE A 102 7.30 2.07 0.68
CA PHE A 102 6.65 3.37 0.60
C PHE A 102 7.63 4.50 0.25
N GLN A 103 8.82 4.49 0.87
CA GLN A 103 9.87 5.47 0.59
C GLN A 103 10.41 5.36 -0.84
N ARG A 104 10.64 4.14 -1.35
CA ARG A 104 11.08 3.91 -2.73
C ARG A 104 10.04 4.36 -3.75
N SER A 105 8.76 4.05 -3.51
CA SER A 105 7.66 4.47 -4.40
C SER A 105 7.57 5.99 -4.48
N LEU A 106 7.57 6.68 -3.33
CA LEU A 106 7.53 8.16 -3.31
C LEU A 106 8.73 8.80 -3.98
N LYS A 107 9.93 8.19 -3.89
CA LYS A 107 11.11 8.70 -4.58
C LYS A 107 10.92 8.63 -6.10
N ARG A 108 10.46 7.49 -6.62
CA ARG A 108 10.15 7.32 -8.06
C ARG A 108 9.12 8.34 -8.55
N ASP A 109 8.05 8.55 -7.79
CA ASP A 109 6.99 9.48 -8.18
C ASP A 109 7.50 10.95 -8.23
N VAL A 110 8.43 11.33 -7.34
CA VAL A 110 9.06 12.66 -7.35
C VAL A 110 10.07 12.82 -8.48
N ASP A 111 10.89 11.79 -8.72
CA ASP A 111 11.86 11.80 -9.82
C ASP A 111 11.15 11.90 -11.19
N GLN A 112 10.01 11.21 -11.36
CA GLN A 112 9.18 11.30 -12.57
C GLN A 112 8.46 12.65 -12.71
N SER A 113 7.93 13.22 -11.62
CA SER A 113 7.31 14.55 -11.63
C SER A 113 8.29 15.67 -11.96
N SER A 114 9.59 15.44 -11.71
CA SER A 114 10.66 16.38 -12.05
C SER A 114 11.10 16.26 -13.51
N SER A 115 10.67 15.21 -14.22
CA SER A 115 11.01 14.91 -15.61
C SER A 115 9.96 15.41 -16.62
N SER A 116 8.89 16.07 -16.18
CA SER A 116 7.81 16.62 -17.04
C SER A 116 8.02 18.11 -17.36
N SER A 117 9.23 18.49 -17.76
CA SER A 117 9.51 19.82 -18.33
C SER A 117 10.26 19.68 -19.66
N VAL A 118 9.59 19.11 -20.67
CA VAL A 118 9.98 19.28 -22.06
C VAL A 118 8.76 19.79 -22.81
N PHE A 119 8.56 21.11 -22.76
CA PHE A 119 7.81 21.78 -23.82
C PHE A 119 8.69 21.73 -25.07
N PRO A 120 8.25 21.18 -26.22
CA PRO A 120 8.90 21.49 -27.47
C PRO A 120 8.61 22.96 -27.76
N LEU A 121 9.63 23.81 -27.64
CA LEU A 121 9.61 25.15 -28.22
C LEU A 121 9.38 24.96 -29.72
N ALA A 122 8.24 25.44 -30.21
CA ALA A 122 7.92 25.44 -31.63
C ALA A 122 9.07 26.10 -32.43
N PRO A 123 9.42 25.57 -33.61
CA PRO A 123 10.46 26.16 -34.41
C PRO A 123 10.05 27.57 -34.83
N LYS A 124 10.91 28.56 -34.54
CA LYS A 124 10.79 29.88 -35.14
C LYS A 124 11.08 29.74 -36.64
N SER A 125 10.06 29.90 -37.46
CA SER A 125 10.20 30.12 -38.89
C SER A 125 10.92 31.45 -39.12
N SER A 126 11.92 31.46 -40.00
CA SER A 126 12.48 32.65 -40.65
C SER A 126 12.55 32.36 -42.13
#